data_AF-A0A5B7CAB1-F1
#
_entry.id   AF-A0A5B7CAB1-F1
#
_cell.length_a   1.000
_cell.length_b   1.000
_cell.length_c   1.000
_cell.angle_alpha   90.00
_cell.angle_beta   90.00
_cell.angle_gamma   90.00
#
_symmetry.space_group_name_H-M   'P 1'
#
loop_
_entity.id
_entity.type
_entity.pdbx_description
1 polymer ?
#
loop_
_entity_poly.entity_id
_entity_poly.type
_entity_poly.pdbx_seq_one_letter_code
_entity_poly.pdbx_strand_id
1 'polypeptide(L)'
;SEVHRSPDIIQKNIFILAGQSNMAGRGGVVNNIWDGIVPPECQPNPSILRLSAALVWAEAHEPLHADIDFNRSCGVGPGMAFANAILEKDSRFGVVGLVPCAVGGTGISEWSRGTRLYDQLLRR
;
A
#
# COMPACT_ATOMS: atom_id res chain seq x y z
N SER A 1 35.51 -21.26 -13.62
CA SER A 1 35.11 -20.59 -12.37
C SER A 1 33.59 -20.49 -12.38
N GLU A 2 32.92 -21.35 -11.64
CA GLU A 2 31.47 -21.25 -11.46
C GLU A 2 31.17 -19.97 -10.68
N VAL A 3 30.41 -19.08 -11.30
CA VAL A 3 29.85 -17.90 -10.63
C VAL A 3 28.82 -18.44 -9.64
N HIS A 4 29.20 -18.47 -8.38
CA HIS A 4 28.29 -18.74 -7.27
C HIS A 4 27.28 -17.58 -7.22
N ARG A 5 26.16 -17.73 -7.94
CA ARG A 5 25.04 -16.82 -7.80
C ARG A 5 24.49 -17.05 -6.40
N SER A 6 24.70 -16.08 -5.52
CA SER A 6 24.00 -15.99 -4.24
C SER A 6 22.52 -16.27 -4.48
N PRO A 7 21.81 -17.03 -3.63
CA PRO A 7 20.37 -17.23 -3.79
C PRO A 7 19.75 -15.85 -3.96
N ASP A 8 19.01 -15.65 -5.06
CA ASP A 8 18.53 -14.34 -5.49
C ASP A 8 18.02 -13.57 -4.27
N ILE A 9 18.77 -12.55 -3.85
CA ILE A 9 18.27 -11.62 -2.84
C ILE A 9 17.05 -11.04 -3.52
N ILE A 10 15.85 -11.45 -3.09
CA ILE A 10 14.61 -10.84 -3.55
C ILE A 10 14.76 -9.37 -3.20
N GLN A 11 15.10 -8.55 -4.20
CA GLN A 11 15.24 -7.13 -4.03
C GLN A 11 13.83 -6.60 -3.79
N LYS A 12 13.55 -6.26 -2.53
CA LYS A 12 12.27 -5.72 -2.09
C LYS A 12 12.37 -4.21 -2.09
N ASN A 13 11.57 -3.57 -2.93
CA ASN A 13 11.44 -2.13 -2.98
C ASN A 13 10.21 -1.75 -2.18
N ILE A 14 10.42 -1.07 -1.05
CA ILE A 14 9.35 -0.79 -0.08
C ILE A 14 8.94 0.68 -0.19
N PHE A 15 7.63 0.91 -0.28
CA PHE A 15 7.02 2.24 -0.39
C PHE A 15 6.02 2.44 0.75
N ILE A 16 6.19 3.55 1.47
CA ILE A 16 5.27 3.96 2.54
C ILE A 16 4.15 4.80 1.91
N LEU A 17 2.91 4.41 2.16
CA LEU A 17 1.71 5.10 1.69
C LEU A 17 1.04 5.81 2.87
N ALA A 18 1.40 7.07 3.10
CA ALA A 18 0.93 7.86 4.23
C ALA A 18 0.15 9.10 3.79
N GLY A 19 -0.66 9.65 4.70
CA GLY A 19 -1.49 10.82 4.46
C GLY A 19 -2.93 10.59 4.90
N GLN A 20 -3.87 11.22 4.20
CA GLN A 20 -5.29 11.21 4.53
C GLN A 20 -6.13 10.34 3.58
N SER A 21 -7.45 10.59 3.50
CA SER A 21 -8.44 9.77 2.81
C SER A 21 -8.13 9.48 1.33
N ASN A 22 -7.54 10.44 0.61
CA ASN A 22 -7.23 10.24 -0.81
C ASN A 22 -6.08 9.25 -1.03
N MET A 23 -5.16 9.10 -0.05
CA MET A 23 -4.16 8.03 -0.04
C MET A 23 -4.75 6.73 0.50
N ALA A 24 -5.58 6.81 1.55
CA ALA A 24 -6.26 5.64 2.10
C ALA A 24 -7.17 4.94 1.05
N GLY A 25 -7.74 5.73 0.14
CA GLY A 25 -8.55 5.28 -0.98
C GLY A 25 -10.04 5.53 -0.73
N ARG A 26 -10.69 6.21 -1.67
CA ARG A 26 -12.13 6.52 -1.67
C ARG A 26 -12.79 6.36 -3.05
N GLY A 27 -12.04 5.89 -4.04
CA GLY A 27 -12.60 5.59 -5.36
C GLY A 27 -13.68 4.52 -5.24
N GLY A 28 -14.85 4.76 -5.84
CA GLY A 28 -16.00 3.85 -5.82
C GLY A 28 -16.77 3.81 -4.48
N VAL A 29 -16.43 4.65 -3.49
CA VAL A 29 -17.16 4.68 -2.21
C VAL A 29 -18.33 5.66 -2.28
N VAL A 30 -19.56 5.14 -2.13
CA VAL A 30 -20.79 5.93 -2.04
C VAL A 30 -21.57 5.51 -0.80
N ASN A 31 -22.04 6.47 0.02
CA ASN A 31 -22.76 6.19 1.28
C ASN A 31 -22.02 5.19 2.20
N ASN A 32 -20.69 5.31 2.32
CA ASN A 32 -19.82 4.39 3.06
C ASN A 32 -19.86 2.93 2.56
N ILE A 33 -20.17 2.70 1.29
CA ILE A 33 -20.11 1.38 0.66
C ILE A 33 -19.23 1.49 -0.57
N TRP A 34 -18.19 0.65 -0.66
CA TRP A 34 -17.38 0.55 -1.87
C TRP A 34 -18.11 -0.33 -2.91
N ASP A 35 -18.13 0.12 -4.15
CA ASP A 35 -18.76 -0.59 -5.28
C ASP A 35 -18.04 -1.89 -5.70
N GLY A 36 -16.82 -2.12 -5.19
CA GLY A 36 -16.01 -3.30 -5.52
C GLY A 36 -15.37 -3.25 -6.91
N ILE A 37 -15.46 -2.12 -7.61
CA ILE A 37 -14.90 -1.96 -8.95
C ILE A 37 -13.40 -1.66 -8.83
N VAL A 38 -12.58 -2.53 -9.40
CA VAL A 38 -11.12 -2.38 -9.47
C VAL A 38 -10.71 -2.14 -10.93
N PRO A 39 -10.16 -0.96 -11.27
CA PRO A 39 -9.65 -0.69 -12.61
C PRO A 39 -8.54 -1.66 -13.04
N PRO A 40 -8.33 -1.90 -14.35
CA PRO A 40 -7.28 -2.78 -14.85
C PRO A 40 -5.88 -2.46 -14.32
N GLU A 41 -5.55 -1.18 -14.17
CA GLU A 41 -4.27 -0.69 -13.67
C GLU A 41 -4.05 -1.00 -12.18
N CYS A 42 -5.12 -1.31 -11.46
CA CYS A 42 -5.12 -1.62 -10.03
C CYS A 42 -5.23 -3.12 -9.74
N GLN A 43 -5.16 -3.97 -10.76
CA GLN A 43 -5.29 -5.41 -10.59
C GLN A 43 -4.15 -5.99 -9.72
N PRO A 44 -4.43 -7.04 -8.94
CA PRO A 44 -3.42 -7.73 -8.13
C PRO A 44 -2.30 -8.33 -8.99
N ASN A 45 -1.11 -8.43 -8.41
CA ASN A 45 0.07 -9.02 -9.03
C ASN A 45 0.88 -9.74 -7.95
N PRO A 46 1.30 -11.00 -8.15
CA PRO A 46 2.09 -11.75 -7.16
C PRO A 46 3.41 -11.07 -6.74
N SER A 47 3.93 -10.15 -7.57
CA SER A 47 5.13 -9.35 -7.28
C SER A 47 4.84 -8.06 -6.50
N ILE A 48 3.58 -7.76 -6.17
CA ILE A 48 3.16 -6.61 -5.37
C ILE A 48 2.58 -7.12 -4.06
N LEU A 49 3.26 -6.81 -2.97
CA LEU A 49 2.89 -7.21 -1.62
C LEU A 49 2.42 -5.99 -0.81
N ARG A 50 1.56 -6.26 0.17
CA ARG A 50 1.08 -5.28 1.15
C ARG A 50 1.41 -5.74 2.56
N LEU A 51 1.90 -4.84 3.40
CA LEU A 51 2.05 -5.10 4.82
C LEU A 51 0.72 -4.89 5.53
N SER A 52 0.11 -5.96 6.03
CA SER A 52 -1.16 -5.90 6.76
C SER A 52 -1.05 -5.21 8.13
N ALA A 53 -2.18 -4.94 8.77
CA ALA A 53 -2.23 -4.45 10.15
C ALA A 53 -1.55 -5.41 11.14
N ALA A 54 -1.55 -6.72 10.84
CA ALA A 54 -0.90 -7.76 11.62
C ALA A 54 0.63 -7.89 11.36
N LEU A 55 1.23 -6.95 10.61
CA LEU A 55 2.65 -6.95 10.22
C LEU A 55 3.07 -8.20 9.42
N VAL A 56 2.14 -8.72 8.62
CA VAL A 56 2.38 -9.84 7.69
C VAL A 56 2.27 -9.34 6.26
N TRP A 57 3.24 -9.72 5.42
CA TRP A 57 3.21 -9.48 3.98
C TRP A 57 2.23 -10.46 3.31
N ALA A 58 1.32 -9.92 2.49
CA ALA A 58 0.39 -10.67 1.65
C ALA A 58 0.31 -10.05 0.26
N GLU A 59 -0.28 -10.74 -0.72
CA GLU A 59 -0.58 -10.15 -2.03
C GLU A 59 -1.41 -8.88 -1.85
N ALA A 60 -1.07 -7.83 -2.61
CA ALA A 60 -1.75 -6.55 -2.51
C ALA A 60 -3.05 -6.55 -3.31
N HIS A 61 -4.15 -6.19 -2.66
CA HIS A 61 -5.47 -5.97 -3.25
C HIS A 61 -6.03 -4.64 -2.76
N GLU A 62 -6.78 -3.92 -3.61
CA GLU A 62 -7.62 -2.82 -3.14
C GLU A 62 -8.79 -3.36 -2.28
N PRO A 63 -9.24 -2.62 -1.26
CA PRO A 63 -8.70 -1.36 -0.76
C PRO A 63 -7.45 -1.57 0.11
N LEU A 64 -6.33 -0.93 -0.21
CA LEU A 64 -5.06 -1.16 0.49
C LEU A 64 -5.06 -0.80 1.99
N HIS A 65 -5.96 0.09 2.41
CA HIS A 65 -6.04 0.58 3.80
C HIS A 65 -7.22 0.01 4.59
N ALA A 66 -7.91 -1.03 4.10
CA ALA A 66 -9.13 -1.56 4.73
C ALA A 66 -8.95 -1.97 6.21
N ASP A 67 -7.78 -2.49 6.59
CA ASP A 67 -7.42 -2.86 7.96
C ASP A 67 -6.59 -1.79 8.70
N ILE A 68 -6.34 -0.63 8.08
CA ILE A 68 -5.54 0.48 8.62
C ILE A 68 -6.44 1.67 8.98
N ASP A 69 -7.31 2.10 8.06
CA ASP A 69 -8.27 3.19 8.24
C ASP A 69 -9.65 2.64 8.64
N PHE A 70 -9.68 1.79 9.68
CA PHE A 70 -10.81 0.96 10.07
C PHE A 70 -12.12 1.70 10.41
N ASN A 71 -12.05 3.00 10.67
CA ASN A 71 -13.24 3.82 11.00
C ASN A 71 -14.02 4.29 9.77
N ARG A 72 -13.51 4.06 8.56
CA ARG A 72 -14.12 4.54 7.31
C ARG A 72 -14.00 3.49 6.22
N SER A 73 -15.05 3.36 5.43
CA SER A 73 -15.01 2.50 4.24
C SER A 73 -13.94 3.00 3.28
N CYS A 74 -13.00 2.11 2.96
CA CYS A 74 -11.96 2.36 1.98
C CYS A 74 -12.40 1.83 0.61
N GLY A 75 -11.95 2.51 -0.44
CA GLY A 75 -12.08 2.06 -1.81
C GLY A 75 -10.73 2.18 -2.51
N VAL A 76 -10.74 2.34 -3.83
CA VAL A 76 -9.51 2.43 -4.62
C VAL A 76 -8.69 3.67 -4.21
N GLY A 77 -7.39 3.46 -3.97
CA GLY A 77 -6.38 4.50 -3.78
C GLY A 77 -5.37 4.52 -4.92
N PRO A 78 -4.25 5.28 -4.80
CA PRO A 78 -3.25 5.36 -5.86
C PRO A 78 -2.22 4.21 -5.83
N GLY A 79 -2.19 3.41 -4.76
CA GLY A 79 -1.07 2.50 -4.46
C GLY A 79 -0.91 1.37 -5.47
N MET A 80 -2.02 0.71 -5.88
CA MET A 80 -1.94 -0.39 -6.84
C MET A 80 -1.54 0.09 -8.24
N ALA A 81 -2.15 1.17 -8.73
CA ALA A 81 -1.78 1.76 -10.02
C ALA A 81 -0.31 2.19 -10.06
N PHE A 82 0.18 2.80 -8.98
CA PHE A 82 1.59 3.16 -8.84
C PHE A 82 2.51 1.93 -8.91
N ALA A 83 2.20 0.87 -8.16
CA ALA A 83 3.02 -0.33 -8.09
C ALA A 83 3.05 -1.08 -9.44
N ASN A 84 1.90 -1.23 -10.09
CA ASN A 84 1.80 -1.85 -11.42
C ASN A 84 2.58 -1.04 -12.46
N ALA A 85 2.44 0.29 -12.48
CA ALA A 85 3.14 1.14 -13.43
C ALA A 85 4.68 1.05 -13.31
N ILE A 86 5.21 0.86 -12.10
CA ILE A 86 6.65 0.64 -11.90
C ILE A 86 7.10 -0.69 -12.51
N LEU A 87 6.36 -1.77 -12.25
CA LEU A 87 6.70 -3.11 -12.75
C LEU A 87 6.53 -3.22 -14.27
N GLU A 88 5.54 -2.52 -14.85
CA GLU A 88 5.37 -2.41 -16.30
C GLU A 88 6.56 -1.69 -16.94
N LYS A 89 7.08 -0.65 -16.29
CA LYS A 89 8.21 0.13 -16.79
C LYS A 89 9.55 -0.58 -16.67
N ASP A 90 9.78 -1.34 -15.59
CA ASP A 90 10.96 -2.21 -15.44
C ASP A 90 10.58 -3.51 -14.71
N SER A 91 10.47 -4.60 -15.45
CA SER A 91 10.15 -5.91 -14.87
C SER A 91 11.25 -6.47 -13.97
N ARG A 92 12.48 -5.92 -14.06
CA ARG A 92 13.61 -6.28 -13.17
C ARG A 92 13.60 -5.48 -11.88
N PHE A 93 12.63 -4.58 -11.69
CA PHE A 93 12.50 -3.82 -10.45
C PHE A 93 12.38 -4.75 -9.24
N GLY A 94 11.82 -5.96 -9.42
CA GLY A 94 11.72 -6.97 -8.37
C GLY A 94 10.39 -6.88 -7.62
N VAL A 95 10.37 -7.31 -6.37
CA VAL A 95 9.13 -7.31 -5.57
C VAL A 95 8.87 -5.91 -5.01
N VAL A 96 7.65 -5.40 -5.21
CA VAL A 96 7.18 -4.13 -4.63
C VAL A 96 6.45 -4.42 -3.33
N GLY A 97 6.88 -3.79 -2.24
CA GLY A 97 6.20 -3.83 -0.95
C GLY A 97 5.51 -2.51 -0.65
N LEU A 98 4.20 -2.54 -0.43
CA LEU A 98 3.40 -1.39 -0.03
C LEU A 98 3.14 -1.43 1.48
N VAL A 99 3.46 -0.34 2.16
CA VAL A 99 3.22 -0.16 3.60
C VAL A 99 2.12 0.89 3.78
N PRO A 100 0.84 0.48 3.85
CA PRO A 100 -0.28 1.39 4.03
C PRO A 100 -0.26 1.96 5.46
N CYS A 101 -0.31 3.28 5.57
CA CYS A 101 -0.28 4.03 6.83
C CYS A 101 -1.31 5.17 6.87
N ALA A 102 -1.96 5.52 5.76
CA ALA A 102 -2.85 6.66 5.69
C ALA A 102 -4.13 6.48 6.54
N VAL A 103 -4.61 7.59 7.12
CA VAL A 103 -5.81 7.62 7.97
C VAL A 103 -6.69 8.82 7.59
N GLY A 104 -7.94 8.57 7.23
CA GLY A 104 -8.84 9.58 6.67
C GLY A 104 -9.38 10.60 7.68
N GLY A 105 -9.48 11.87 7.25
CA GLY A 105 -10.01 12.95 8.08
C GLY A 105 -9.02 13.49 9.12
N THR A 106 -7.72 13.27 8.89
CA THR A 106 -6.65 13.73 9.78
C THR A 106 -6.01 15.02 9.25
N GLY A 107 -5.72 15.96 10.14
CA GLY A 107 -4.95 17.17 9.85
C GLY A 107 -3.45 16.93 9.98
N ILE A 108 -2.63 17.81 9.37
CA ILE A 108 -1.16 17.68 9.42
C ILE A 108 -0.59 17.74 10.84
N SER A 109 -1.24 18.45 11.77
CA SER A 109 -0.83 18.51 13.18
C SER A 109 -0.87 17.12 13.83
N GLU A 110 -1.81 16.26 13.45
CA GLU A 110 -1.93 14.89 13.94
C GLU A 110 -0.83 13.95 13.41
N TRP A 111 -0.04 14.40 12.42
CA TRP A 111 1.12 13.71 11.85
C TRP A 111 2.46 14.26 12.36
N SER A 112 2.44 15.15 13.35
CA SER A 112 3.67 15.69 13.94
C SER A 112 4.46 14.61 14.67
N ARG A 113 5.78 14.79 14.78
CA ARG A 113 6.63 13.85 15.52
C ARG A 113 6.12 13.65 16.96
N GLY A 114 6.01 12.39 17.38
CA GLY A 114 5.52 12.00 18.71
C GLY A 114 4.00 11.91 18.83
N THR A 115 3.25 12.12 17.75
CA THR A 115 1.82 11.80 17.73
C THR A 115 1.60 10.32 17.42
N ARG A 116 0.41 9.83 17.76
CA ARG A 116 0.01 8.45 17.50
C ARG A 116 0.17 8.03 16.04
N LEU A 117 -0.25 8.86 15.08
CA LEU A 117 -0.19 8.51 13.65
C LEU A 117 1.25 8.45 13.14
N TYR A 118 2.08 9.40 13.56
CA TYR A 118 3.50 9.41 13.23
C TYR A 118 4.22 8.19 13.80
N ASP A 119 3.99 7.86 15.08
CA ASP A 119 4.62 6.70 15.72
C ASP A 119 4.12 5.38 15.13
N GLN A 120 2.85 5.29 14.73
CA GLN A 120 2.32 4.13 14.01
C GLN A 120 2.98 3.96 12.64
N LEU A 121 3.20 5.05 11.90
CA LEU A 121 3.93 5.02 10.64
C LEU A 121 5.36 4.51 10.83
N LEU A 122 6.09 4.99 11.86
CA LEU A 122 7.46 4.56 12.12
C LEU A 122 7.58 3.09 12.55
N ARG A 123 6.54 2.53 13.17
CA ARG A 123 6.54 1.13 13.63
C ARG A 123 6.28 0.12 12.52
N ARG A 124 5.63 0.53 11.44
CA ARG A 124 5.24 -0.32 10.32
C ARG A 124 6.38 -0.42 9.32
#